data_AF-A0A3N9NVC3-F1
#
_entry.id   AF-A0A3N9NVC3-F1
#
_cell.length_a   1.000
_cell.length_b   1.000
_cell.length_c   1.000
_cell.angle_alpha   90.00
_cell.angle_beta   90.00
_cell.angle_gamma   90.00
#
_symmetry.space_group_name_H-M   'P 1'
#
loop_
_entity.id
_entity.type
_entity.pdbx_description
1 polymer ?
#
loop_
_entity_poly.entity_id
_entity_poly.type
_entity_poly.pdbx_seq_one_letter_code
_entity_poly.pdbx_strand_id
1 'polypeptide(L)' 'MLKGIINKLKIICVAVIALTVVIVVFQNTQSVETKVLFYTVTMPNAALLFGTLIIGFAIGVLAAWHIMSSTKRGLPD' A
#
# COMPACT_ATOMS: atom_id res chain seq x y z
N MET A 1 14.87 7.77 -34.18
CA MET A 1 13.42 8.01 -34.12
C MET A 1 12.69 7.10 -33.13
N LEU A 2 12.96 5.79 -33.12
CA LEU A 2 12.25 4.80 -32.25
C LEU A 2 12.31 5.10 -30.74
N LYS A 3 13.46 5.55 -30.22
CA LYS A 3 13.68 5.80 -28.78
C LYS A 3 12.80 6.92 -28.20
N GLY A 4 12.47 7.94 -29.00
CA GLY A 4 11.57 9.03 -28.58
C GLY A 4 10.11 8.59 -28.46
N ILE A 5 9.68 7.66 -29.31
CA ILE A 5 8.34 7.06 -29.28
C ILE A 5 8.18 6.19 -28.03
N ILE A 6 9.19 5.38 -27.70
CA ILE A 6 9.19 4.53 -26.49
C ILE A 6 9.10 5.37 -25.22
N ASN A 7 9.81 6.51 -25.13
CA ASN A 7 9.71 7.38 -23.96
C ASN A 7 8.32 8.01 -23.80
N LYS A 8 7.69 8.47 -24.89
CA LYS A 8 6.31 8.98 -24.85
C LYS A 8 5.31 7.88 -24.44
N LEU A 9 5.46 6.66 -24.96
CA LEU A 9 4.65 5.52 -24.58
C LEU A 9 4.80 5.16 -23.09
N LYS A 10 6.03 5.18 -22.56
CA LYS A 10 6.27 4.96 -21.12
C LYS A 10 5.55 5.99 -20.26
N ILE A 11 5.62 7.28 -20.63
CA ILE A 11 4.94 8.35 -19.89
C ILE A 11 3.42 8.17 -19.93
N ILE A 12 2.86 7.87 -21.10
CA ILE A 12 1.42 7.60 -21.26
C ILE A 12 1.02 6.39 -20.43
N CYS A 13 1.81 5.31 -20.46
CA CYS A 13 1.53 4.10 -19.71
C CYS A 13 1.54 4.36 -18.19
N VAL A 14 2.53 5.10 -17.68
CA VAL A 14 2.58 5.51 -16.27
C VAL A 14 1.38 6.38 -15.90
N ALA A 15 0.98 7.33 -16.76
CA ALA A 15 -0.19 8.17 -16.53
C ALA A 15 -1.49 7.35 -16.50
N VAL A 16 -1.64 6.38 -17.40
CA VAL A 16 -2.80 5.46 -17.45
C VAL A 16 -2.86 4.59 -16.19
N ILE A 17 -1.73 4.06 -15.74
CA ILE A 17 -1.64 3.27 -14.50
C ILE A 17 -2.03 4.14 -13.31
N ALA A 18 -1.47 5.34 -13.19
CA ALA A 18 -1.80 6.26 -12.11
C ALA A 18 -3.29 6.62 -12.09
N LEU A 19 -3.87 6.91 -13.25
CA LEU A 19 -5.30 7.20 -13.38
C LEU A 19 -6.16 5.99 -12.98
N THR A 20 -5.77 4.79 -13.42
CA THR A 20 -6.46 3.54 -13.05
C THR A 20 -6.43 3.32 -11.55
N VAL A 21 -5.29 3.54 -10.90
CA VAL A 21 -5.18 3.45 -9.44
C VAL A 21 -6.14 4.41 -8.76
N VAL A 22 -6.19 5.67 -9.17
CA VAL A 22 -7.13 6.67 -8.61
C VAL A 22 -8.58 6.21 -8.78
N ILE A 23 -8.94 5.73 -9.97
CA ILE A 23 -10.28 5.22 -10.26
C ILE A 23 -10.62 4.04 -9.35
N VAL A 24 -9.71 3.07 -9.19
CA VAL A 24 -9.91 1.91 -8.32
C VAL A 24 -10.09 2.36 -6.87
N VAL A 25 -9.30 3.32 -6.37
CA VAL A 25 -9.46 3.85 -5.01
C VAL A 25 -10.82 4.52 -4.82
N PHE A 26 -11.24 5.37 -5.75
CA PHE A 26 -12.55 6.02 -5.69
C PHE A 26 -13.70 5.03 -5.82
N GLN A 27 -13.61 4.04 -6.71
CA GLN A 27 -14.62 2.98 -6.82
C GLN A 27 -14.69 2.12 -5.55
N ASN A 28 -13.55 1.87 -4.89
CA ASN A 28 -13.52 1.15 -3.62
C ASN A 28 -13.91 2.04 -2.42
N THR A 29 -14.36 3.28 -2.64
CA THR A 29 -14.95 4.12 -1.57
C THR A 29 -16.43 3.74 -1.31
N GLN A 30 -16.95 2.71 -1.99
CA GLN A 30 -18.23 2.09 -1.66
C GLN A 30 -18.26 1.74 -0.17
N SER A 31 -19.31 2.21 0.53
CA SER A 31 -19.49 1.99 1.96
C SER A 31 -19.93 0.55 2.19
N VAL A 32 -19.12 -0.21 2.92
CA VAL A 32 -19.41 -1.60 3.28
C VAL A 32 -19.62 -1.69 4.78
N GLU A 33 -20.63 -2.44 5.20
CA GLU A 33 -20.84 -2.77 6.60
C GLU A 33 -19.77 -3.75 7.06
N THR A 34 -18.96 -3.33 8.02
CA THR A 34 -17.86 -4.15 8.55
C THR A 34 -18.13 -4.45 10.03
N LYS A 35 -18.18 -5.74 10.36
CA LYS A 35 -18.35 -6.20 11.75
C LYS A 35 -16.98 -6.40 12.39
N VAL A 36 -16.61 -5.49 13.28
CA VAL A 36 -15.38 -5.53 14.06
C VAL A 36 -15.72 -6.07 15.45
N LEU A 37 -15.48 -7.38 15.67
CA LEU A 37 -15.66 -8.18 16.90
C LEU A 37 -16.99 -8.02 17.67
N PHE A 38 -17.34 -6.81 18.12
CA PHE A 38 -18.59 -6.47 18.82
C PHE A 38 -19.31 -5.23 18.25
N TYR A 39 -18.79 -4.63 17.19
CA TYR A 39 -19.26 -3.36 16.65
C TYR A 39 -19.45 -3.45 15.14
N THR A 40 -20.54 -2.88 14.62
CA THR A 40 -20.77 -2.79 13.16
C THR A 40 -20.47 -1.36 12.74
N VAL A 41 -19.43 -1.16 11.93
CA VAL A 41 -19.08 0.14 11.37
C VAL A 41 -19.29 0.11 9.86
N THR A 42 -20.00 1.10 9.34
CA THR A 42 -20.01 1.41 7.92
C THR A 42 -18.74 2.19 7.59
N MET A 43 -17.82 1.56 6.86
CA MET A 43 -16.61 2.20 6.38
C MET A 43 -16.45 1.99 4.86
N PRO A 44 -15.83 2.94 4.15
CA PRO A 44 -15.43 2.72 2.76
C PRO A 44 -14.45 1.55 2.66
N ASN A 45 -14.61 0.65 1.68
CA ASN A 45 -13.70 -0.50 1.48
C ASN A 45 -12.22 -0.07 1.35
N ALA A 46 -11.97 1.02 0.63
CA ALA A 46 -10.65 1.61 0.48
C ALA A 46 -10.02 1.98 1.82
N ALA A 47 -10.79 2.54 2.76
CA ALA A 47 -10.29 2.89 4.08
C ALA A 47 -9.83 1.64 4.87
N LEU A 48 -10.54 0.52 4.73
CA LEU A 48 -10.15 -0.76 5.33
C LEU A 48 -8.88 -1.33 4.70
N LEU A 49 -8.79 -1.33 3.37
CA LEU A 49 -7.62 -1.84 2.65
C LEU A 49 -6.36 -1.01 2.95
N PHE A 50 -6.45 0.32 2.89
CA PHE A 50 -5.32 1.18 3.22
C PHE A 50 -5.00 1.16 4.72
N GLY A 51 -6.01 1.14 5.59
CA GLY A 51 -5.80 1.04 7.03
C GLY A 51 -5.06 -0.25 7.41
N THR A 52 -5.52 -1.39 6.90
CA THR A 52 -4.86 -2.68 7.15
C THR A 52 -3.46 -2.75 6.54
N LEU A 53 -3.25 -2.19 5.34
CA LEU A 53 -1.93 -2.08 4.72
C LEU A 53 -0.96 -1.26 5.57
N ILE A 54 -1.36 -0.07 6.03
CA ILE A 54 -0.52 0.81 6.84
C ILE A 54 -0.14 0.13 8.15
N ILE A 55 -1.12 -0.47 8.85
CA ILE A 55 -0.89 -1.16 10.12
C ILE A 55 0.07 -2.34 9.92
N GLY A 56 -0.20 -3.19 8.93
CA GLY A 56 0.65 -4.35 8.62
C GLY A 56 2.07 -3.95 8.21
N PHE A 57 2.21 -2.92 7.37
CA PHE A 57 3.52 -2.40 6.95
C PHE A 57 4.29 -1.81 8.14
N ALA A 58 3.66 -1.00 8.97
CA ALA A 58 4.30 -0.42 10.16
C ALA A 58 4.80 -1.51 11.11
N ILE A 59 3.97 -2.51 11.41
CA ILE A 59 4.36 -3.66 12.24
C ILE A 59 5.54 -4.41 11.60
N GLY A 60 5.48 -4.67 10.29
CA GLY A 60 6.55 -5.35 9.56
C GLY A 60 7.88 -4.60 9.61
N VAL A 61 7.87 -3.28 9.40
CA VAL A 61 9.07 -2.43 9.47
C VAL A 61 9.65 -2.44 10.88
N LEU A 62 8.81 -2.30 11.91
CA LEU A 62 9.26 -2.32 13.31
C LEU A 62 9.86 -3.69 13.68
N ALA A 63 9.23 -4.79 13.25
CA ALA A 63 9.73 -6.13 13.47
C ALA A 63 11.09 -6.36 12.77
N ALA A 64 11.21 -5.98 11.50
CA ALA A 64 12.45 -6.08 10.74
C ALA A 64 13.57 -5.26 11.38
N TRP A 65 13.26 -4.04 11.84
CA TRP A 65 14.20 -3.19 12.57
C TRP A 65 14.68 -3.89 13.85
N HIS A 66 13.75 -4.42 14.65
CA HIS A 66 14.09 -5.08 15.92
C HIS A 66 15.00 -6.30 15.70
N ILE A 67 14.69 -7.14 14.70
CA ILE A 67 15.49 -8.32 14.35
C ILE A 67 16.90 -7.89 13.91
N MET A 68 17.01 -6.93 12.99
CA MET A 68 18.30 -6.48 12.47
C MET A 68 19.16 -5.77 13.53
N SER A 69 18.53 -5.02 14.44
CA SER A 69 19.22 -4.39 15.56
C SER A 69 19.79 -5.41 16.58
N SER A 70 19.18 -6.60 16.67
CA SER A 70 19.63 -7.67 17.55
C SER A 70 20.85 -8.41 16.99
N THR A 71 20.96 -8.53 15.66
CA THR A 71 22.09 -9.19 14.99
C THR A 71 23.41 -8.41 15.12
N LYS A 72 23.36 -7.07 15.15
CA LYS A 72 24.57 -6.22 15.34
C LYS A 72 25.16 -6.28 16.75
N ARG A 73 24.43 -6.81 17.75
CA ARG A 73 24.87 -6.89 19.15
C ARG A 73 25.60 -8.18 19.51
N GLY A 74 25.71 -9.13 18.58
CA GLY A 74 26.33 -10.45 18.79
C GLY A 74 27.67 -10.65 18.08
N LEU A 75 28.31 -9.61 17.54
CA LEU A 75 29.65 -9.72 16.96
C LEU A 75 30.70 -9.45 18.07
N PRO A 76 31.45 -10.45 18.56
CA PRO A 76 32.65 -10.21 19.34
C PRO A 76 33.76 -9.63 18.46
N ASP A 77 34.45 -8.62 18.97
CA ASP A 77 35.62 -7.97 18.37
C ASP A 77 36.84 -8.91 18.34
#